data_AF-A0A7C2RI26-F1
#
_entry.id   AF-A0A7C2RI26-F1
#
_cell.length_a   1.000
_cell.length_b   1.000
_cell.length_c   1.000
_cell.angle_alpha   90.00
_cell.angle_beta   90.00
_cell.angle_gamma   90.00
#
_symmetry.space_group_name_H-M   'P 1'
#
loop_
_entity.id
_entity.type
_entity.pdbx_description
1 polymer ?
#
loop_
_entity_poly.entity_id
_entity_poly.type
_entity_poly.pdbx_seq_one_letter_code
_entity_poly.pdbx_strand_id
1 'polypeptide(L)' 'MELYNSLGELVRIRRYTDWAQINGRWTERRTEVDNLKHQKRIVFETIEADYEADWPLSFFSRENLKALIASQR' A
#
# COMPACT_ATOMS: atom_id res chain seq x y z
N MET A 1 -10.71 9.41 -3.72
CA MET A 1 -11.56 8.54 -2.90
C MET A 1 -11.67 9.11 -1.51
N GLU A 2 -12.88 9.18 -0.97
CA GLU A 2 -13.18 9.68 0.36
C GLU A 2 -13.52 8.52 1.30
N LEU A 3 -13.04 8.56 2.54
CA LEU A 3 -13.35 7.55 3.54
C LEU A 3 -14.05 8.21 4.72
N TYR A 4 -15.21 7.67 5.07
CA TYR A 4 -16.04 8.12 6.18
C TYR A 4 -16.02 7.08 7.30
N ASN A 5 -16.11 7.53 8.55
CA ASN A 5 -16.27 6.62 9.69
C ASN A 5 -17.74 6.19 9.87
N SER A 6 -18.03 5.35 10.88
CA SER A 6 -19.38 4.87 11.17
C SER A 6 -20.38 5.95 11.59
N LEU A 7 -19.90 7.15 11.91
CA LEU A 7 -20.73 8.32 12.24
C LEU A 7 -20.99 9.22 11.01
N GLY A 8 -20.46 8.86 9.84
CA GLY A 8 -20.60 9.64 8.62
C GLY A 8 -19.62 10.81 8.50
N GLU A 9 -18.59 10.89 9.35
CA GLU A 9 -17.59 11.95 9.29
C GLU A 9 -16.48 11.60 8.29
N LEU A 10 -16.09 12.55 7.45
CA LEU A 10 -14.96 12.39 6.52
C LEU A 10 -13.65 12.31 7.32
N VAL A 11 -12.99 11.16 7.28
CA VAL A 11 -11.75 10.92 8.05
C VAL A 11 -10.50 10.90 7.18
N ARG A 12 -10.61 10.48 5.91
CA ARG A 12 -9.45 10.41 5.01
C ARG A 12 -9.82 10.75 3.57
N ILE A 13 -8.88 11.36 2.86
CA ILE A 13 -8.94 11.57 1.41
C ILE A 13 -7.74 10.86 0.79
N ARG A 14 -7.99 9.91 -0.11
CA ARG A 14 -6.96 9.20 -0.89
C ARG A 14 -6.97 9.68 -2.34
N ARG A 15 -5.81 10.05 -2.87
CA ARG A 15 -5.59 10.46 -4.25
C ARG A 15 -4.54 9.56 -4.90
N TYR A 16 -4.76 9.17 -6.14
CA TYR A 16 -3.78 8.51 -6.98
C TYR A 16 -3.22 9.56 -7.91
N THR A 17 -1.95 9.92 -7.73
CA THR A 17 -1.35 11.09 -8.39
C THR A 17 -0.38 10.70 -9.49
N ASP A 18 0.03 9.43 -9.55
CA ASP A 18 0.89 8.90 -10.60
C ASP A 18 0.52 7.46 -10.94
N TRP A 19 0.55 7.14 -12.24
CA TRP A 19 0.18 5.86 -12.82
C TRP A 19 1.14 5.52 -13.95
N ALA A 20 1.53 4.25 -14.03
CA ALA A 20 2.34 3.73 -15.12
C ALA A 20 1.79 2.39 -15.61
N GLN A 21 2.11 2.02 -16.85
CA GLN A 21 1.89 0.65 -17.32
C GLN A 21 3.13 -0.19 -17.02
N ILE A 22 2.95 -1.30 -16.31
CA ILE A 22 3.98 -2.28 -15.98
C ILE A 22 3.45 -3.64 -16.39
N ASN A 23 4.17 -4.35 -17.27
CA ASN A 23 3.77 -5.66 -17.82
C ASN A 23 2.31 -5.66 -18.34
N GLY A 24 1.91 -4.59 -19.03
CA GLY A 24 0.57 -4.44 -19.61
C GLY A 24 -0.54 -4.10 -18.61
N ARG A 25 -0.22 -3.86 -17.34
CA ARG A 25 -1.19 -3.51 -16.29
C ARG A 25 -0.99 -2.06 -15.86
N TRP A 26 -2.09 -1.32 -15.67
CA TRP A 26 -2.03 -0.01 -15.03
C TRP A 26 -1.75 -0.19 -13.54
N THR A 27 -0.67 0.44 -13.08
CA THR A 27 -0.16 0.36 -11.71
C THR A 27 -0.11 1.75 -11.12
N GLU A 28 -0.69 1.96 -9.94
CA GLU A 28 -0.49 3.19 -9.20
C GLU A 28 0.97 3.30 -8.71
N ARG A 29 1.66 4.35 -9.13
CA ARG A 29 3.05 4.63 -8.73
C ARG A 29 3.11 5.53 -7.52
N ARG A 30 2.12 6.41 -7.37
CA ARG A 30 2.03 7.32 -6.22
C ARG A 30 0.61 7.44 -5.70
N THR A 31 0.48 7.19 -4.39
CA THR A 31 -0.76 7.39 -3.65
C THR A 31 -0.51 8.39 -2.53
N GLU A 32 -1.39 9.37 -2.39
CA GLU A 32 -1.37 10.33 -1.30
C GLU A 32 -2.61 10.20 -0.44
N VAL A 33 -2.43 10.14 0.87
CA VAL A 33 -3.51 10.00 1.86
C VAL A 33 -3.44 11.14 2.85
N ASP A 34 -4.44 12.00 2.84
CA ASP A 34 -4.68 12.98 3.89
C ASP A 34 -5.54 12.31 4.98
N ASN A 35 -4.99 12.16 6.18
CA ASN A 35 -5.71 11.70 7.36
C ASN A 35 -6.15 12.93 8.16
N LEU A 36 -7.39 13.36 7.93
CA LEU A 36 -7.95 14.59 8.49
C LEU A 36 -8.04 14.52 10.01
N LYS A 37 -8.45 13.35 10.54
CA LYS A 37 -8.57 13.13 11.99
C LYS A 37 -7.25 13.33 12.73
N HIS A 38 -6.14 12.94 12.11
CA HIS A 38 -4.81 13.00 12.74
C HIS A 38 -3.93 14.13 12.20
N GLN A 39 -4.45 14.96 11.29
CA GLN A 39 -3.70 16.04 10.61
C GLN A 39 -2.37 15.54 10.01
N LYS A 40 -2.38 14.35 9.41
CA LYS A 40 -1.20 13.74 8.80
C LYS A 40 -1.41 13.53 7.31
N ARG A 41 -0.39 13.83 6.51
CA ARG A 41 -0.30 13.41 5.12
C ARG A 41 0.69 12.27 5.00
N ILE A 42 0.27 11.22 4.31
CA ILE A 42 1.08 10.02 4.06
C ILE A 42 1.20 9.86 2.56
N VAL A 43 2.43 9.71 2.07
CA VAL A 43 2.72 9.47 0.66
C VAL A 43 3.28 8.06 0.54
N PHE A 44 2.70 7.28 -0.37
CA PHE A 44 3.19 5.97 -0.75
C PHE A 44 3.73 6.05 -2.18
N GLU A 45 4.95 5.58 -2.37
CA GLU A 45 5.61 5.50 -3.67
C GLU A 45 5.99 4.05 -3.96
N THR A 46 5.52 3.56 -5.11
CA THR A 46 5.93 2.26 -5.65
C THR A 46 7.22 2.48 -6.41
N ILE A 47 8.34 1.91 -5.94
CA ILE A 47 9.63 2.02 -6.64
C ILE A 47 9.73 0.95 -7.73
N GLU A 48 9.35 -0.28 -7.38
CA GLU A 48 9.37 -1.46 -8.26
C GLU A 48 8.06 -2.23 -8.10
N ALA A 49 7.60 -2.82 -9.19
CA ALA A 49 6.46 -3.72 -9.19
C ALA A 49 6.74 -4.83 -10.19
N ASP A 50 6.54 -6.07 -9.75
CA ASP A 50 6.60 -7.25 -10.59
C ASP A 50 5.28 -8.01 -10.49
N TYR A 51 4.81 -8.51 -11.62
CA TYR A 51 3.54 -9.23 -11.75
C TYR A 51 3.80 -10.67 -12.11
N GLU A 52 2.96 -11.57 -11.61
CA GLU A 52 3.06 -13.02 -11.89
C GLU A 52 4.35 -13.66 -11.34
N ALA A 53 4.96 -13.01 -10.34
CA ALA A 53 6.04 -13.61 -9.57
C ALA A 53 5.54 -14.87 -8.84
N ASP A 54 6.25 -15.99 -9.06
CA ASP A 54 5.93 -17.30 -8.52
C ASP A 54 6.38 -17.40 -7.04
N TRP A 55 5.68 -16.69 -6.17
CA TRP A 55 5.93 -16.73 -4.73
C TRP A 55 5.33 -18.00 -4.13
N PRO A 56 6.14 -18.86 -3.45
CA PRO A 56 5.60 -20.05 -2.82
C PRO A 56 4.63 -19.64 -1.69
N LEU A 57 3.56 -20.40 -1.48
CA LEU A 57 2.57 -20.11 -0.42
C LEU A 57 3.21 -20.00 0.97
N SER A 58 4.32 -20.72 1.20
CA SER A 58 5.09 -20.63 2.44
C SER A 58 5.64 -19.23 2.69
N PHE A 59 5.90 -18.42 1.66
CA PHE A 59 6.31 -17.02 1.80
C PHE A 59 5.35 -16.22 2.69
N PHE A 60 4.04 -16.52 2.63
CA PHE A 60 3.00 -15.88 3.43
C PHE A 60 2.75 -16.56 4.78
N SER A 61 3.60 -17.50 5.20
CA SER A 61 3.46 -18.21 6.48
C SER A 61 3.89 -17.34 7.67
N ARG A 62 3.30 -17.61 8.84
CA ARG A 62 3.66 -16.95 10.10
C ARG A 62 5.12 -17.17 10.46
N GLU A 63 5.63 -18.36 10.19
CA GLU A 63 6.98 -18.80 10.47
C GLU A 63 7.98 -17.99 9.64
N ASN A 64 7.73 -17.84 8.34
CA ASN A 64 8.59 -17.03 7.47
C ASN A 64 8.53 -15.54 7.82
N LEU A 65 7.37 -15.01 8.21
CA LEU A 65 7.27 -13.64 8.72
C LEU A 65 8.11 -13.43 10.00
N LYS A 66 8.11 -14.39 10.92
CA LYS A 66 8.94 -14.33 12.13
C LYS A 66 10.43 -14.37 11.79
N ALA A 67 10.83 -15.23 10.87
CA ALA A 67 12.23 -15.34 10.44
C ALA A 67 12.73 -14.04 9.80
N LEU A 68 11.91 -13.42 8.94
CA LEU A 68 12.23 -12.13 8.30
C LEU A 68 12.45 -11.00 9.31
N ILE A 69 11.60 -10.92 10.34
CA ILE A 69 11.73 -9.91 11.40
C ILE A 69 12.99 -10.16 12.24
N ALA A 70 13.34 -11.42 12.49
CA ALA A 70 14.52 -11.79 13.26
C ALA A 70 15.82 -11.45 12.51
N SER A 71 15.86 -11.59 11.19
CA SER A 71 17.06 -11.29 10.37
C SER A 71 17.37 -9.79 10.22
N GLN A 72 16.50 -8.90 10.68
CA GLN A 72 16.69 -7.44 10.61
C GLN A 72 17.24 -6.84 11.92
N ARG A 73 17.55 -7.66 12.92
CA ARG A 73 18.17 -7.26 14.20
C ARG A 73 19.62 -7.69 14.25
#